data_AF-A0AAU2YDS6-F1
#
_entry.id   AF-A0AAU2YDS6-F1
#
_cell.length_a   1.000
_cell.length_b   1.000
_cell.length_c   1.000
_cell.angle_alpha   90.00
_cell.angle_beta   90.00
_cell.angle_gamma   90.00
#
_symmetry.space_group_name_H-M   'P 1'
#
loop_
_entity.id
_entity.type
_entity.pdbx_description
1 polymer ?
#
loop_
_entity_poly.entity_id
_entity_poly.type
_entity_poly.pdbx_seq_one_letter_code
_entity_poly.pdbx_strand_id
1 'polypeptide(L)'
;MFNHEDWHGFEKAEGVYNEQQFAEFDDIIESARTHGVRLMPVLENYWEAYAGIDTRLRRQGLSGGQPARAGFFDKNRCPGCFTSYKNYVSHALNRTNHYSGVKYKDDPTIFAWDLMNEPRYEAQSEEENVEGTTLRAWVDEMGAFVKKIDPNHLLSAGIEGHGTQYGFGGDEGNPFVYTSSSRRTWTSPRRARTRRSPGQT
;
A
#
# COMPACT_ATOMS: atom_id res chain seq x y z
N MET A 1 1.31 0.32 -8.99
CA MET A 1 2.61 1.02 -9.06
C MET A 1 3.58 0.36 -8.09
N PHE A 2 4.00 -0.86 -8.42
CA PHE A 2 4.82 -1.73 -7.55
C PHE A 2 5.89 -2.53 -8.31
N ASN A 3 6.08 -2.25 -9.60
CA ASN A 3 7.06 -2.99 -10.39
C ASN A 3 8.47 -2.59 -9.94
N HIS A 4 9.31 -3.57 -9.60
CA HIS A 4 10.73 -3.39 -9.25
C HIS A 4 11.68 -4.12 -10.21
N GLU A 5 11.20 -4.60 -11.36
CA GLU A 5 12.02 -5.24 -12.39
C GLU A 5 12.90 -4.23 -13.14
N ASP A 6 13.96 -4.71 -13.79
CA ASP A 6 14.95 -3.82 -14.42
C ASP A 6 14.42 -3.05 -15.64
N TRP A 7 13.43 -3.60 -16.36
CA TRP A 7 12.93 -3.05 -17.63
C TRP A 7 11.78 -2.04 -17.47
N HIS A 8 10.87 -2.23 -16.51
CA HIS A 8 9.74 -1.33 -16.22
C HIS A 8 9.55 -1.02 -14.73
N GLY A 9 10.62 -1.13 -13.94
CA GLY A 9 10.58 -0.83 -12.51
C GLY A 9 10.43 0.67 -12.24
N PHE A 10 9.60 1.01 -11.26
CA PHE A 10 9.47 2.37 -10.71
C PHE A 10 10.68 2.73 -9.83
N GLU A 11 11.29 1.75 -9.18
CA GLU A 11 12.47 1.89 -8.31
C GLU A 11 13.56 0.88 -8.71
N LYS A 12 14.54 1.33 -9.50
CA LYS A 12 15.61 0.47 -10.06
C LYS A 12 16.58 -0.03 -8.98
N ALA A 13 16.87 0.83 -8.03
CA ALA A 13 17.62 0.52 -6.81
C ALA A 13 17.04 1.34 -5.66
N GLU A 14 17.40 1.03 -4.42
CA GLU A 14 16.87 1.73 -3.25
C GLU A 14 17.10 3.25 -3.35
N GLY A 15 16.01 4.02 -3.41
CA GLY A 15 16.03 5.47 -3.57
C GLY A 15 16.37 5.98 -4.99
N VAL A 16 16.53 5.08 -5.98
CA VAL A 16 16.81 5.41 -7.38
C VAL A 16 15.57 5.13 -8.22
N TYR A 17 14.82 6.20 -8.49
CA TYR A 17 13.52 6.14 -9.17
C TYR A 17 13.64 6.30 -10.69
N ASN A 18 12.76 5.62 -11.42
CA ASN A 18 12.73 5.65 -12.88
C ASN A 18 11.77 6.73 -13.39
N GLU A 19 12.31 7.90 -13.75
CA GLU A 19 11.49 9.04 -14.20
C GLU A 19 10.63 8.71 -15.42
N GLN A 20 11.13 7.92 -16.38
CA GLN A 20 10.35 7.54 -17.56
C GLN A 20 9.13 6.70 -17.17
N GLN A 21 9.31 5.72 -16.28
CA GLN A 21 8.21 4.86 -15.82
C GLN A 21 7.15 5.66 -15.05
N PHE A 22 7.58 6.63 -14.26
CA PHE A 22 6.66 7.52 -13.56
C PHE A 22 5.96 8.50 -14.50
N ALA A 23 6.62 9.00 -15.54
CA ALA A 23 5.99 9.83 -16.57
C ALA A 23 4.96 9.05 -17.40
N GLU A 24 5.17 7.76 -17.65
CA GLU A 24 4.15 6.89 -18.23
C GLU A 24 2.92 6.77 -17.32
N PHE A 25 3.13 6.63 -16.01
CA PHE A 25 2.02 6.60 -15.05
C PHE A 25 1.31 7.96 -14.92
N ASP A 26 2.03 9.07 -15.07
CA ASP A 26 1.44 10.40 -15.17
C ASP A 26 0.45 10.50 -16.33
N ASP A 27 0.80 9.95 -17.49
CA ASP A 27 -0.08 9.93 -18.68
C ASP A 27 -1.34 9.08 -18.44
N ILE A 28 -1.20 7.94 -17.74
CA ILE A 28 -2.34 7.10 -17.32
C ILE A 28 -3.30 7.91 -16.44
N ILE A 29 -2.79 8.73 -15.52
CA ILE A 29 -3.61 9.60 -14.67
C ILE A 29 -4.33 10.66 -15.53
N GLU A 30 -3.65 11.30 -16.47
CA GLU A 30 -4.27 12.29 -17.36
C GLU A 30 -5.35 11.67 -18.27
N SER A 31 -5.08 10.49 -18.81
CA SER A 31 -6.04 9.71 -19.59
C SER A 31 -7.26 9.35 -18.74
N ALA A 32 -7.07 8.84 -17.52
CA ALA A 32 -8.17 8.54 -16.62
C ALA A 32 -9.01 9.79 -16.30
N ARG A 33 -8.37 10.94 -16.09
CA ARG A 33 -9.05 12.23 -15.84
C ARG A 33 -9.96 12.62 -16.99
N THR A 34 -9.45 12.60 -18.21
CA THR A 34 -10.19 13.02 -19.41
C THR A 34 -11.36 12.09 -19.74
N HIS A 35 -11.29 10.83 -19.32
CA HIS A 35 -12.36 9.84 -19.51
C HIS A 35 -13.28 9.66 -18.30
N GLY A 36 -13.12 10.47 -17.24
CA GLY A 36 -13.94 10.37 -16.04
C GLY A 36 -13.73 9.08 -15.23
N VAL A 37 -12.62 8.38 -15.46
CA VAL A 37 -12.21 7.18 -14.71
C VAL A 37 -11.49 7.62 -13.43
N ARG A 38 -11.55 6.77 -12.41
CA ARG A 38 -10.80 6.95 -11.16
C ARG A 38 -9.86 5.77 -10.94
N LEU A 39 -8.69 6.04 -10.39
CA LEU A 39 -7.63 5.06 -10.21
C LEU A 39 -7.45 4.67 -8.74
N MET A 40 -7.09 3.41 -8.50
CA MET A 40 -6.62 2.92 -7.20
C MET A 40 -5.22 2.32 -7.36
N PRO A 41 -4.15 3.13 -7.27
CA PRO A 41 -2.81 2.63 -7.47
C PRO A 41 -2.37 1.79 -6.25
N VAL A 42 -1.87 0.59 -6.53
CA VAL A 42 -1.29 -0.32 -5.53
C VAL A 42 0.20 -0.01 -5.33
N LEU A 43 0.64 0.17 -4.09
CA LEU A 43 1.98 0.67 -3.76
C LEU A 43 3.05 -0.42 -3.67
N GLU A 44 2.66 -1.68 -3.44
CA GLU A 44 3.59 -2.81 -3.39
C GLU A 44 2.94 -4.12 -3.84
N ASN A 45 3.71 -5.17 -4.11
CA ASN A 45 3.20 -6.50 -4.43
C ASN A 45 3.80 -7.58 -3.52
N TYR A 46 2.94 -8.42 -2.94
CA TYR A 46 3.38 -9.57 -2.14
C TYR A 46 4.11 -10.62 -2.99
N TRP A 47 3.64 -10.85 -4.21
CA TRP A 47 4.15 -11.89 -5.10
C TRP A 47 5.41 -11.48 -5.86
N GLU A 48 6.12 -12.47 -6.38
CA GLU A 48 7.33 -12.29 -7.21
C GLU A 48 7.06 -11.68 -8.59
N ALA A 49 5.81 -11.70 -9.06
CA ALA A 49 5.43 -11.04 -10.30
C ALA A 49 5.73 -9.54 -10.18
N TYR A 50 6.42 -8.97 -11.17
CA TYR A 50 6.92 -7.60 -11.11
C TYR A 50 7.92 -7.38 -9.94
N ALA A 51 8.62 -8.46 -9.58
CA ALA A 51 9.63 -8.61 -8.54
C ALA A 51 9.17 -8.47 -7.08
N GLY A 52 8.17 -7.63 -6.78
CA GLY A 52 7.49 -7.50 -5.48
C GLY A 52 8.39 -7.37 -4.25
N ILE A 53 7.87 -7.79 -3.08
CA ILE A 53 8.59 -7.69 -1.80
C ILE A 53 9.85 -8.57 -1.73
N ASP A 54 9.97 -9.60 -2.57
CA ASP A 54 11.19 -10.41 -2.68
C ASP A 54 12.39 -9.54 -3.07
N THR A 55 12.19 -8.52 -3.90
CA THR A 55 13.25 -7.57 -4.26
C THR A 55 13.66 -6.70 -3.09
N ARG A 56 12.71 -6.27 -2.26
CA ARG A 56 13.02 -5.50 -1.04
C ARG A 56 13.76 -6.36 -0.02
N LEU A 57 13.34 -7.61 0.17
CA LEU A 57 14.04 -8.57 1.04
C LEU A 57 15.48 -8.80 0.58
N ARG A 58 15.69 -9.07 -0.72
CA ARG A 58 17.03 -9.28 -1.28
C ARG A 58 17.95 -8.07 -1.15
N ARG A 59 17.41 -6.85 -1.32
CA ARG A 59 18.17 -5.60 -1.08
C ARG A 59 18.66 -5.47 0.36
N GLN A 60 17.98 -6.12 1.31
CA GLN A 60 18.37 -6.20 2.72
C GLN A 60 19.19 -7.45 3.07
N GLY A 61 19.62 -8.23 2.07
CA GLY A 61 20.39 -9.46 2.27
C GLY A 61 19.56 -10.65 2.77
N LEU A 62 18.24 -10.59 2.64
CA LEU A 62 17.31 -11.64 3.07
C LEU A 62 16.79 -12.45 1.87
N SER A 63 16.41 -13.70 2.12
CA SER A 63 15.75 -14.54 1.13
C SER A 63 14.32 -14.06 0.85
N GLY A 64 13.91 -14.08 -0.40
CA GLY A 64 12.51 -13.97 -0.81
C GLY A 64 11.82 -15.34 -0.89
N GLY A 65 10.61 -15.36 -1.45
CA GLY A 65 9.82 -16.58 -1.61
C GLY A 65 9.15 -17.04 -0.32
N GLN A 66 8.25 -18.03 -0.42
CA GLN A 66 7.64 -18.64 0.76
C GLN A 66 8.61 -19.63 1.42
N PRO A 67 8.71 -19.67 2.78
CA PRO A 67 7.97 -18.85 3.76
C PRO A 67 8.72 -17.55 4.17
N ALA A 68 9.81 -17.21 3.48
CA ALA A 68 10.68 -16.10 3.87
C ALA A 68 10.04 -14.70 3.73
N ARG A 69 9.05 -14.55 2.85
CA ARG A 69 8.27 -13.31 2.64
C ARG A 69 7.69 -12.73 3.92
N ALA A 70 7.31 -13.57 4.88
CA ALA A 70 6.82 -13.14 6.18
C ALA A 70 7.80 -12.15 6.87
N GLY A 71 9.11 -12.29 6.64
CA GLY A 71 10.12 -11.37 7.19
C GLY A 71 9.97 -9.92 6.75
N PHE A 72 9.24 -9.62 5.67
CA PHE A 72 8.95 -8.26 5.23
C PHE A 72 8.04 -7.51 6.21
N PHE A 73 7.11 -8.22 6.86
CA PHE A 73 6.10 -7.65 7.74
C PHE A 73 6.56 -7.51 9.20
N ASP A 74 7.64 -8.20 9.56
CA ASP A 74 8.23 -8.11 10.90
C ASP A 74 9.40 -7.13 10.89
N LYS A 75 9.20 -5.98 11.56
CA LYS A 75 10.23 -4.93 11.68
C LYS A 75 11.52 -5.41 12.36
N ASN A 76 11.44 -6.39 13.25
CA ASN A 76 12.63 -6.93 13.91
C ASN A 76 13.46 -7.79 12.95
N ARG A 77 12.80 -8.46 11.99
CA ARG A 77 13.45 -9.28 10.96
C ARG A 77 13.98 -8.42 9.80
N CYS A 78 13.22 -7.40 9.37
CA CYS A 78 13.62 -6.54 8.27
C CYS A 78 13.30 -5.05 8.54
N PRO A 79 14.07 -4.34 9.40
CA PRO A 79 13.84 -2.91 9.64
C PRO A 79 14.07 -2.07 8.37
N GLY A 80 15.01 -2.49 7.52
CA GLY A 80 15.27 -1.86 6.22
C GLY A 80 14.10 -1.98 5.25
N CYS A 81 13.31 -3.06 5.28
CA CYS A 81 12.11 -3.21 4.45
C CYS A 81 11.07 -2.12 4.75
N PHE A 82 10.88 -1.80 6.02
CA PHE A 82 9.96 -0.74 6.46
C PHE A 82 10.43 0.63 5.99
N THR A 83 11.73 0.92 6.11
CA THR A 83 12.32 2.18 5.65
C THR A 83 12.21 2.31 4.13
N SER A 84 12.58 1.26 3.39
CA SER A 84 12.54 1.20 1.94
C SER A 84 11.12 1.42 1.40
N TYR A 85 10.11 0.72 1.94
CA TYR A 85 8.71 0.91 1.58
C TYR A 85 8.26 2.37 1.83
N LYS A 86 8.56 2.93 3.00
CA LYS A 86 8.17 4.31 3.34
C LYS A 86 8.84 5.35 2.44
N ASN A 87 10.11 5.14 2.06
CA ASN A 87 10.81 6.01 1.14
C ASN A 87 10.13 6.02 -0.23
N TYR A 88 9.81 4.84 -0.76
CA TYR A 88 9.10 4.70 -2.02
C TYR A 88 7.72 5.37 -2.00
N VAL A 89 6.92 5.08 -0.96
CA VAL A 89 5.59 5.70 -0.79
C VAL A 89 5.69 7.22 -0.66
N SER A 90 6.68 7.73 0.09
CA SER A 90 6.90 9.17 0.22
C SER A 90 7.25 9.82 -1.12
N HIS A 91 8.11 9.18 -1.91
CA HIS A 91 8.44 9.64 -3.26
C HIS A 91 7.20 9.68 -4.15
N ALA A 92 6.46 8.58 -4.21
CA ALA A 92 5.27 8.43 -5.04
C ALA A 92 4.19 9.47 -4.72
N LEU A 93 3.78 9.59 -3.45
CA LEU A 93 2.68 10.49 -3.07
C LEU A 93 3.06 11.97 -3.21
N ASN A 94 4.35 12.31 -3.08
CA ASN A 94 4.83 13.68 -3.29
C ASN A 94 5.28 13.96 -4.73
N ARG A 95 5.23 12.96 -5.63
CA ARG A 95 5.51 13.18 -7.05
C ARG A 95 4.54 14.22 -7.58
N THR A 96 5.10 15.20 -8.28
CA THR A 96 4.35 16.11 -9.14
C THR A 96 4.18 15.46 -10.50
N ASN A 97 2.95 15.24 -10.93
CA ASN A 97 2.63 14.74 -12.26
C ASN A 97 3.28 15.66 -13.31
N HIS A 98 4.05 15.08 -14.23
CA HIS A 98 4.79 15.80 -15.25
C HIS A 98 3.91 16.67 -16.16
N TYR A 99 2.70 16.20 -16.50
CA TYR A 99 1.79 16.86 -17.44
C TYR A 99 0.88 17.90 -16.79
N SER A 100 0.30 17.58 -15.63
CA SER A 100 -0.64 18.51 -14.95
C SER A 100 0.01 19.40 -13.90
N GLY A 101 1.23 19.10 -13.44
CA GLY A 101 1.87 19.83 -12.35
C GLY A 101 1.21 19.63 -10.98
N VAL A 102 0.26 18.69 -10.87
CA VAL A 102 -0.45 18.36 -9.63
C VAL A 102 0.28 17.23 -8.92
N LYS A 103 0.42 17.33 -7.60
CA LYS A 103 0.97 16.21 -6.82
C LYS A 103 -0.03 15.08 -6.73
N TYR A 104 0.43 13.83 -6.77
CA TYR A 104 -0.46 12.67 -6.69
C TYR A 104 -1.38 12.69 -5.48
N LYS A 105 -0.87 13.07 -4.30
CA LYS A 105 -1.67 13.21 -3.08
C LYS A 105 -2.76 14.29 -3.12
N ASP A 106 -2.69 15.19 -4.10
CA ASP A 106 -3.62 16.31 -4.31
C ASP A 106 -4.50 16.09 -5.56
N ASP A 107 -4.35 14.96 -6.28
CA ASP A 107 -5.00 14.70 -7.56
C ASP A 107 -6.30 13.88 -7.43
N PRO A 108 -7.50 14.50 -7.64
CA PRO A 108 -8.77 13.84 -7.43
C PRO A 108 -9.10 12.73 -8.46
N THR A 109 -8.27 12.53 -9.49
CA THR A 109 -8.37 11.38 -10.38
C THR A 109 -8.00 10.08 -9.64
N ILE A 110 -7.15 10.17 -8.63
CA ILE A 110 -6.86 9.06 -7.72
C ILE A 110 -8.02 8.96 -6.74
N PHE A 111 -8.64 7.78 -6.64
CA PHE A 111 -9.74 7.53 -5.70
C PHE A 111 -9.22 7.08 -4.34
N ALA A 112 -8.22 6.22 -4.36
CA ALA A 112 -7.68 5.57 -3.18
C ALA A 112 -6.24 5.09 -3.45
N TRP A 113 -5.49 4.87 -2.39
CA TRP A 113 -4.26 4.09 -2.42
C TRP A 113 -4.52 2.68 -1.93
N ASP A 114 -3.78 1.71 -2.44
CA ASP A 114 -3.73 0.37 -1.87
C ASP A 114 -2.31 0.07 -1.37
N LEU A 115 -2.18 -0.38 -0.12
CA LEU A 115 -0.87 -0.58 0.52
C LEU A 115 -0.05 -1.66 -0.20
N MET A 116 -0.68 -2.79 -0.50
CA MET A 116 -0.01 -3.91 -1.15
C MET A 116 -1.03 -4.82 -1.82
N ASN A 117 -0.68 -5.37 -2.97
CA ASN A 117 -1.45 -6.46 -3.57
C ASN A 117 -1.26 -7.73 -2.72
N GLU A 118 -2.35 -8.24 -2.16
CA GLU A 118 -2.46 -9.55 -1.51
C GLU A 118 -1.41 -9.83 -0.41
N PRO A 119 -1.25 -8.94 0.60
CA PRO A 119 -0.28 -9.19 1.66
C PRO A 119 -0.70 -10.40 2.52
N ARG A 120 0.27 -11.30 2.77
CA ARG A 120 0.08 -12.49 3.61
C ARG A 120 1.21 -12.66 4.63
N TYR A 121 0.86 -13.03 5.86
CA TYR A 121 1.82 -13.49 6.87
C TYR A 121 1.73 -15.01 7.01
N GLU A 122 1.89 -15.66 5.86
CA GLU A 122 1.58 -17.08 5.64
C GLU A 122 2.57 -18.03 6.31
N ALA A 123 2.05 -19.19 6.75
CA ALA A 123 2.81 -20.32 7.27
C ALA A 123 3.72 -19.98 8.47
N GLN A 124 3.29 -19.06 9.35
CA GLN A 124 4.08 -18.66 10.53
C GLN A 124 3.62 -19.35 11.82
N SER A 125 2.34 -19.29 12.17
CA SER A 125 1.76 -20.05 13.29
C SER A 125 0.24 -20.12 13.19
N GLU A 126 -0.38 -21.09 13.88
CA GLU A 126 -1.85 -21.19 13.95
C GLU A 126 -2.47 -19.92 14.56
N GLU A 127 -1.81 -19.32 15.55
CA GLU A 127 -2.26 -18.08 16.18
C GLU A 127 -2.23 -16.91 15.21
N GLU A 128 -1.21 -16.78 14.37
CA GLU A 128 -1.16 -15.73 13.34
C GLU A 128 -2.22 -15.93 12.25
N ASN A 129 -2.66 -17.16 11.99
CA ASN A 129 -3.74 -17.42 11.03
C ASN A 129 -5.11 -16.96 11.54
N VAL A 130 -5.30 -16.96 12.86
CA VAL A 130 -6.54 -16.51 13.50
C VAL A 130 -6.49 -15.01 13.80
N GLU A 131 -5.38 -14.56 14.36
CA GLU A 131 -5.21 -13.19 14.82
C GLU A 131 -4.67 -12.28 13.72
N GLY A 132 -3.63 -12.68 12.98
CA GLY A 132 -2.94 -11.82 12.01
C GLY A 132 -2.27 -10.62 12.69
N THR A 133 -1.74 -10.82 13.89
CA THR A 133 -1.17 -9.75 14.73
C THR A 133 -0.05 -9.02 14.02
N THR A 134 0.87 -9.76 13.40
CA THR A 134 2.02 -9.14 12.73
C THR A 134 1.60 -8.35 11.50
N LEU A 135 0.74 -8.92 10.64
CA LEU A 135 0.27 -8.22 9.45
C LEU A 135 -0.57 -6.98 9.80
N ARG A 136 -1.46 -7.07 10.81
CA ARG A 136 -2.25 -5.91 11.28
C ARG A 136 -1.35 -4.78 11.78
N ALA A 137 -0.31 -5.10 12.53
CA ALA A 137 0.65 -4.11 13.01
C ALA A 137 1.36 -3.40 11.83
N TRP A 138 1.74 -4.14 10.79
CA TRP A 138 2.30 -3.57 9.57
C TRP A 138 1.30 -2.66 8.85
N VAL A 139 0.05 -3.11 8.65
CA VAL A 139 -1.03 -2.32 8.02
C VAL A 139 -1.32 -1.04 8.79
N ASP A 140 -1.38 -1.11 10.12
CA ASP A 140 -1.58 0.06 10.99
C ASP A 140 -0.45 1.08 10.85
N GLU A 141 0.79 0.61 10.84
CA GLU A 141 1.97 1.47 10.71
C GLU A 141 2.06 2.13 9.34
N MET A 142 1.94 1.34 8.27
CA MET A 142 2.05 1.85 6.89
C MET A 142 0.85 2.70 6.52
N GLY A 143 -0.35 2.33 6.98
CA GLY A 143 -1.53 3.16 6.78
C GLY A 143 -1.46 4.49 7.53
N ALA A 144 -0.93 4.51 8.76
CA ALA A 144 -0.67 5.76 9.47
C ALA A 144 0.37 6.63 8.74
N PHE A 145 1.41 6.03 8.18
CA PHE A 145 2.43 6.74 7.41
C PHE A 145 1.87 7.36 6.13
N VAL A 146 1.11 6.59 5.33
CA VAL A 146 0.43 7.10 4.14
C VAL A 146 -0.49 8.27 4.49
N LYS A 147 -1.35 8.10 5.51
CA LYS A 147 -2.30 9.15 5.93
C LYS A 147 -1.65 10.40 6.50
N LYS A 148 -0.40 10.31 6.97
CA LYS A 148 0.39 11.49 7.38
C LYS A 148 0.83 12.32 6.17
N ILE A 149 1.07 11.68 5.02
CA ILE A 149 1.48 12.34 3.78
C ILE A 149 0.26 12.83 3.01
N ASP A 150 -0.76 11.98 2.91
CA ASP A 150 -1.99 12.19 2.16
C ASP A 150 -3.22 11.96 3.08
N PRO A 151 -3.77 13.05 3.65
CA PRO A 151 -4.99 12.96 4.46
C PRO A 151 -6.28 12.91 3.61
N ASN A 152 -6.20 13.04 2.28
CA ASN A 152 -7.33 13.27 1.39
C ASN A 152 -7.90 11.97 0.81
N HIS A 153 -7.05 11.14 0.21
CA HIS A 153 -7.47 9.95 -0.51
C HIS A 153 -7.86 8.80 0.43
N LEU A 154 -8.73 7.90 -0.05
CA LEU A 154 -9.03 6.64 0.66
C LEU A 154 -7.80 5.74 0.70
N LEU A 155 -7.80 4.75 1.58
CA LEU A 155 -6.70 3.80 1.74
C LEU A 155 -7.25 2.38 1.95
N SER A 156 -6.76 1.44 1.16
CA SER A 156 -6.99 -0.01 1.27
C SER A 156 -5.71 -0.71 1.75
N ALA A 157 -5.88 -1.89 2.37
CA ALA A 157 -4.77 -2.79 2.68
C ALA A 157 -4.47 -3.79 1.55
N GLY A 158 -5.44 -4.05 0.67
CA GLY A 158 -5.30 -4.92 -0.50
C GLY A 158 -5.33 -6.41 -0.19
N ILE A 159 -5.95 -6.75 0.93
CA ILE A 159 -6.15 -8.13 1.37
C ILE A 159 -7.22 -8.86 0.54
N GLU A 160 -7.03 -10.16 0.38
CA GLU A 160 -7.92 -11.05 -0.39
C GLU A 160 -9.22 -11.39 0.34
N GLY A 161 -9.25 -11.17 1.66
CA GLY A 161 -10.45 -11.36 2.46
C GLY A 161 -10.60 -12.75 3.07
N HIS A 162 -9.47 -13.42 3.33
CA HIS A 162 -9.46 -14.76 3.92
C HIS A 162 -9.88 -14.77 5.39
N GLY A 163 -10.36 -15.93 5.84
CA GLY A 163 -10.90 -16.10 7.18
C GLY A 163 -10.93 -17.57 7.57
N THR A 164 -10.09 -17.92 8.55
CA THR A 164 -10.00 -19.26 9.15
C THR A 164 -11.34 -19.77 9.67
N GLN A 165 -12.21 -18.88 10.18
CA GLN A 165 -13.56 -19.21 10.64
C GLN A 165 -14.43 -19.90 9.56
N TYR A 166 -14.16 -19.66 8.27
CA TYR A 166 -14.95 -20.19 7.16
C TYR A 166 -14.17 -21.16 6.26
N GLY A 167 -12.95 -21.52 6.65
CA GLY A 167 -12.08 -22.39 5.84
C GLY A 167 -11.58 -21.78 4.54
N PHE A 168 -11.71 -20.46 4.35
CA PHE A 168 -11.18 -19.74 3.18
C PHE A 168 -9.81 -19.13 3.51
N GLY A 169 -8.79 -19.50 2.74
CA GLY A 169 -7.42 -18.97 2.87
C GLY A 169 -6.63 -19.43 4.11
N GLY A 170 -7.04 -20.56 4.72
CA GLY A 170 -6.20 -21.41 5.57
C GLY A 170 -5.16 -20.71 6.47
N ASP A 171 -3.89 -20.95 6.17
CA ASP A 171 -2.70 -20.59 6.93
C ASP A 171 -1.99 -19.31 6.45
N GLU A 172 -2.73 -18.38 5.87
CA GLU A 172 -2.17 -17.21 5.17
C GLU A 172 -1.98 -15.96 6.05
N GLY A 173 -2.35 -16.02 7.33
CA GLY A 173 -2.05 -14.95 8.30
C GLY A 173 -2.68 -13.58 8.00
N ASN A 174 -3.76 -13.52 7.21
CA ASN A 174 -4.43 -12.27 6.81
C ASN A 174 -5.94 -12.24 7.10
N PRO A 175 -6.39 -12.49 8.36
CA PRO A 175 -7.80 -12.56 8.70
C PRO A 175 -8.53 -11.24 8.40
N PHE A 176 -9.52 -11.31 7.51
CA PHE A 176 -10.22 -10.17 6.92
C PHE A 176 -10.81 -9.21 7.94
N VAL A 177 -11.56 -9.76 8.91
CA VAL A 177 -12.32 -8.98 9.89
C VAL A 177 -11.40 -8.08 10.69
N TYR A 178 -10.27 -8.60 11.14
CA TYR A 178 -9.35 -7.85 11.97
C TYR A 178 -8.52 -6.85 11.17
N THR A 179 -8.06 -7.24 9.99
CA THR A 179 -7.24 -6.36 9.14
C THR A 179 -8.05 -5.19 8.59
N SER A 180 -9.32 -5.43 8.22
CA SER A 180 -10.25 -4.38 7.80
C SER A 180 -10.78 -3.51 8.96
N SER A 181 -10.68 -3.99 10.20
CA SER A 181 -11.02 -3.21 11.40
C SER A 181 -9.94 -2.21 11.82
N SER A 182 -8.78 -2.20 11.13
CA SER A 182 -7.79 -1.15 11.28
C SER A 182 -8.47 0.20 11.10
N ARG A 183 -8.33 1.09 12.09
CA ARG A 183 -9.00 2.41 12.13
C ARG A 183 -8.58 3.36 11.00
N ARG A 184 -7.74 2.90 10.07
CA ARG A 184 -7.09 3.72 9.04
C ARG A 184 -7.34 3.18 7.62
N THR A 185 -7.76 1.93 7.45
CA THR A 185 -8.26 1.39 6.18
C THR A 185 -9.72 1.79 5.96
N TRP A 186 -10.09 2.08 4.72
CA TRP A 186 -11.43 2.54 4.32
C TRP A 186 -11.93 3.80 5.06
N THR A 187 -11.00 4.63 5.53
CA THR A 187 -11.32 5.92 6.16
C THR A 187 -11.18 7.07 5.17
N SER A 188 -12.32 7.74 4.93
CA SER A 188 -12.38 9.10 4.39
C SER A 188 -11.93 10.09 5.47
N PRO A 189 -11.33 11.26 5.13
CA PRO A 189 -11.10 12.30 6.12
C PRO A 189 -12.40 12.58 6.89
N ARG A 190 -12.29 12.82 8.19
CA ARG A 190 -13.40 13.47 8.92
C ARG A 190 -13.65 14.78 8.17
N ARG A 191 -14.70 14.85 7.35
CA ARG A 191 -15.29 16.15 7.04
C ARG A 191 -15.58 16.75 8.40
N ALA A 192 -14.88 17.82 8.76
CA ALA A 192 -15.37 18.72 9.78
C ALA A 192 -16.75 19.15 9.29
N ARG A 193 -17.80 18.46 9.72
CA ARG A 193 -19.15 18.98 9.66
C ARG A 193 -19.11 20.21 10.54
N THR A 194 -18.85 21.37 9.94
CA THR A 194 -19.29 22.62 10.54
C THR A 194 -20.80 22.46 10.66
N ARG A 195 -21.26 22.17 11.88
CA ARG A 195 -22.67 22.35 12.24
C ARG A 195 -22.95 23.82 11.93
N ARG A 196 -23.63 24.10 10.82
CA ARG A 196 -24.38 25.35 10.74
C ARG A 196 -25.38 25.27 11.88
N SER A 197 -25.22 26.14 12.88
CA SER A 197 -26.24 26.37 13.89
C SER A 197 -27.54 26.71 13.15
N PRO A 198 -28.69 26.10 13.49
CA PRO A 198 -29.97 26.56 13.00
C PRO A 198 -30.12 28.03 13.41
N GLY A 199 -30.51 28.86 12.45
CA GLY A 199 -30.74 30.29 12.69
C GLY A 199 -31.65 30.49 13.90
N GLN A 200 -31.25 31.40 14.77
CA GLN A 200 -32.18 32.05 15.68
C GLN A 200 -33.02 33.02 14.84
N THR A 201 -34.33 32.81 14.91
CA THR A 201 -35.40 33.67 14.40
C THR A 201 -35.37 35.05 15.03
#